data_AF-A0A0S8CC41-F1
#
_entry.id   AF-A0A0S8CC41-F1
#
_cell.length_a   1.000
_cell.length_b   1.000
_cell.length_c   1.000
_cell.angle_alpha   90.00
_cell.angle_beta   90.00
_cell.angle_gamma   90.00
#
_symmetry.space_group_name_H-M   'P 1'
#
loop_
_entity.id
_entity.type
_entity.pdbx_description
1 polymer ?
#
loop_
_entity_poly.entity_id
_entity_poly.type
_entity_poly.pdbx_seq_one_letter_code
_entity_poly.pdbx_strand_id
1 'polypeptide(L)' 'MPPQTLEQILERRRSQPDQLIEVLQDIQENYGYISEKAMQTVSQGLGVSLMEVYRVASFYKAFR' A
#
# COMPACT_ATOMS: atom_id res chain seq x y z
N MET A 1 -2.57 3.43 -19.53
CA MET A 1 -1.39 2.66 -19.04
C MET A 1 -1.91 1.32 -18.54
N PRO A 2 -1.23 0.20 -18.79
CA PRO A 2 -1.62 -1.07 -18.16
C PRO A 2 -1.55 -0.91 -16.63
N PRO A 3 -2.44 -1.58 -15.87
CA PRO A 3 -2.40 -1.51 -14.41
C PRO A 3 -1.04 -1.98 -13.92
N GLN A 4 -0.40 -1.18 -13.06
CA GLN A 4 0.88 -1.57 -12.46
C GLN A 4 0.66 -2.73 -11.50
N THR A 5 1.58 -3.70 -11.48
CA THR A 5 1.50 -4.78 -10.48
C THR A 5 1.92 -4.26 -9.11
N LEU A 6 1.49 -4.98 -8.06
CA LEU A 6 1.86 -4.65 -6.69
C LEU A 6 3.39 -4.65 -6.49
N GLU A 7 4.12 -5.54 -7.17
CA GLU A 7 5.58 -5.53 -7.14
C GLU A 7 6.17 -4.28 -7.79
N GLN A 8 5.59 -3.79 -8.89
CA GLN A 8 6.06 -2.58 -9.58
C GLN A 8 5.86 -1.33 -8.74
N ILE A 9 4.74 -1.22 -8.03
CA ILE A 9 4.48 -0.12 -7.08
C ILE A 9 5.52 -0.12 -5.96
N LEU A 10 5.94 -1.31 -5.49
CA LEU A 10 6.88 -1.46 -4.38
C LEU A 10 8.35 -1.38 -4.80
N GLU A 11 8.71 -1.65 -6.05
CA GLU A 11 10.09 -1.87 -6.50
C GLU A 11 11.06 -0.73 -6.11
N ARG A 12 10.61 0.52 -6.21
CA ARG A 12 11.41 1.72 -5.87
C ARG A 12 11.26 2.20 -4.42
N ARG A 13 10.37 1.57 -3.65
CA ARG A 13 9.93 2.00 -2.32
C ARG A 13 10.21 0.96 -1.24
N ARG A 14 10.89 -0.15 -1.58
CA ARG A 14 11.18 -1.22 -0.62
C ARG A 14 11.97 -0.69 0.58
N SER A 15 11.62 -1.21 1.76
CA SER A 15 12.23 -0.84 3.05
C SER A 15 12.16 0.66 3.39
N GLN A 16 11.22 1.40 2.80
CA GLN A 16 10.95 2.80 3.09
C GLN A 16 9.59 2.91 3.79
N PRO A 17 9.54 2.82 5.13
CA PRO A 17 8.29 2.82 5.88
C PRO A 17 7.52 4.15 5.75
N ASP A 18 8.22 5.24 5.44
CA ASP A 18 7.67 6.56 5.13
C ASP A 18 6.83 6.59 3.85
N GLN A 19 7.06 5.66 2.92
CA GLN A 19 6.31 5.54 1.65
C GLN A 19 4.97 4.81 1.78
N LEU A 20 4.54 4.46 3.01
CA LEU A 20 3.34 3.66 3.24
C LEU A 20 2.08 4.30 2.67
N ILE A 21 1.93 5.62 2.83
CA ILE A 21 0.74 6.33 2.38
C ILE A 21 0.67 6.36 0.85
N GLU A 22 1.77 6.72 0.21
CA GLU A 22 1.88 6.82 -1.25
C GLU A 22 1.67 5.46 -1.91
N VAL A 23 2.19 4.38 -1.30
CA VAL A 23 1.94 3.02 -1.80
C VAL A 23 0.48 2.64 -1.68
N LEU A 24 -0.18 2.94 -0.56
CA LEU A 24 -1.61 2.63 -0.39
C LEU A 24 -2.49 3.46 -1.33
N GLN A 25 -2.11 4.71 -1.64
CA GLN A 25 -2.79 5.52 -2.65
C GLN A 25 -2.62 4.94 -4.05
N ASP A 26 -1.39 4.60 -4.46
CA ASP A 26 -1.12 3.99 -5.77
C ASP A 26 -1.93 2.69 -5.96
N ILE A 27 -2.03 1.86 -4.91
CA ILE A 27 -2.84 0.64 -4.92
C ILE A 27 -4.32 0.98 -5.07
N GLN A 28 -4.83 1.93 -4.31
CA GLN A 28 -6.23 2.34 -4.36
C GLN A 28 -6.61 2.93 -5.73
N GLU A 29 -5.71 3.68 -6.37
CA GLU A 29 -5.90 4.25 -7.70
C GLU A 29 -5.85 3.19 -8.81
N ASN A 30 -4.90 2.24 -8.74
CA ASN A 30 -4.75 1.18 -9.74
C ASN A 30 -5.84 0.11 -9.64
N TYR A 31 -6.27 -0.25 -8.43
CA TYR A 31 -7.16 -1.39 -8.19
C TYR A 31 -8.57 -1.00 -7.71
N GLY A 32 -8.80 0.26 -7.33
CA GLY A 32 -10.09 0.74 -6.79
C GLY A 32 -10.37 0.33 -5.35
N TYR A 33 -9.59 -0.61 -4.79
CA TYR A 33 -9.65 -1.04 -3.40
C TYR A 33 -8.30 -1.61 -2.94
N ILE A 34 -8.03 -1.53 -1.64
CA ILE A 34 -6.89 -2.20 -1.00
C ILE A 34 -7.36 -3.54 -0.44
N SER A 35 -6.90 -4.66 -1.03
CA SER A 35 -7.20 -6.01 -0.54
C SER A 35 -6.31 -6.39 0.66
N GLU A 36 -6.74 -7.38 1.45
CA GLU A 36 -5.92 -7.93 2.55
C GLU A 36 -4.57 -8.46 2.06
N LYS A 37 -4.56 -9.16 0.93
CA LYS A 37 -3.31 -9.64 0.30
C LYS A 37 -2.39 -8.46 -0.05
N ALA A 38 -2.94 -7.37 -0.57
CA ALA A 38 -2.16 -6.17 -0.85
C ALA A 38 -1.56 -5.58 0.44
N MET A 39 -2.34 -5.48 1.53
CA MET A 39 -1.84 -4.99 2.82
C MET A 39 -0.68 -5.84 3.37
N GLN A 40 -0.78 -7.18 3.26
CA GLN A 40 0.28 -8.09 3.66
C GLN A 40 1.56 -7.89 2.83
N THR A 41 1.43 -7.74 1.52
CA THR A 41 2.59 -7.49 0.65
C THR A 41 3.22 -6.12 0.91
N VAL A 42 2.43 -5.07 1.18
CA VAL A 42 2.96 -3.75 1.56
C VAL A 42 3.71 -3.83 2.89
N SER A 43 3.14 -4.51 3.89
CA SER A 43 3.81 -4.73 5.19
C SER A 43 5.19 -5.36 5.01
N GLN A 44 5.27 -6.44 4.22
CA GLN A 44 6.55 -7.10 3.93
C GLN A 44 7.48 -6.24 3.07
N GLY A 45 6.94 -5.53 2.07
CA GLY A 45 7.72 -4.73 1.13
C GLY A 45 8.35 -3.49 1.76
N LEU A 46 7.64 -2.83 2.68
CA LEU A 46 8.09 -1.61 3.35
C LEU A 46 8.74 -1.86 4.70
N GLY A 47 8.63 -3.08 5.26
CA GLY A 47 9.16 -3.40 6.58
C GLY A 47 8.34 -2.79 7.73
N VAL A 48 7.06 -2.51 7.50
CA VAL A 48 6.13 -1.98 8.51
C VAL A 48 5.26 -3.11 9.06
N SER A 49 4.77 -2.96 10.30
CA SER A 49 3.85 -3.96 10.86
C SER A 49 2.52 -3.98 10.08
N LEU A 50 1.92 -5.16 9.95
CA LEU A 50 0.61 -5.28 9.29
C LEU A 50 -0.47 -4.42 9.98
N MET A 51 -0.39 -4.29 11.31
CA MET A 51 -1.26 -3.42 12.09
C MET A 51 -1.11 -1.94 11.66
N GLU A 52 0.11 -1.48 11.38
CA GLU A 52 0.37 -0.13 10.86
C GLU A 52 -0.38 0.09 9.54
N VAL A 53 -0.26 -0.87 8.61
CA VAL A 53 -0.92 -0.82 7.30
C VAL A 53 -2.44 -0.74 7.46
N TYR A 54 -3.02 -1.58 8.32
CA TYR A 54 -4.46 -1.55 8.62
C TYR A 54 -4.90 -0.20 9.18
N ARG A 55 -4.12 0.36 10.11
CA ARG A 55 -4.39 1.66 10.73
C ARG A 55 -4.45 2.77 9.68
N VAL A 56 -3.42 2.85 8.83
CA VAL A 56 -3.33 3.85 7.76
C VAL A 56 -4.42 3.66 6.72
N ALA A 57 -4.66 2.43 6.26
CA ALA A 57 -5.71 2.13 5.27
C ALA A 57 -7.12 2.48 5.79
N SER A 58 -7.38 2.26 7.08
CA SER A 58 -8.66 2.60 7.72
C SER A 58 -8.83 4.11 7.87
N PHE A 59 -7.76 4.81 8.24
CA PHE A 59 -7.77 6.26 8.46
C PHE A 59 -7.87 7.03 7.13
N TYR A 60 -7.14 6.62 6.09
CA TYR A 60 -7.22 7.23 4.76
C TYR A 60 -8.57 6.99 4.07
N LYS A 61 -9.24 5.86 4.33
CA LYS A 61 -10.63 5.66 3.88
C LYS A 61 -11.61 6.68 4.48
N ALA A 62 -11.32 7.22 5.66
CA ALA A 62 -12.19 8.17 6.34
C ALA A 62 -12.09 9.61 5.80
N PHE A 63 -11.10 9.91 4.94
CA PHE A 63 -10.91 11.25 4.33
C PHE A 63 -11.46 11.36 2.89
N ARG A 64 -12.31 10.43 2.44
CA ARG A 64 -13.02 10.54 1.16
C ARG A 64 -14.14 11.57 1.21
#